data_AF-A0A7S0C0I2-F1
#
_entry.id   AF-A0A7S0C0I2-F1
#
_cell.length_a   1.000
_cell.length_b   1.000
_cell.length_c   1.000
_cell.angle_alpha   90.00
_cell.angle_beta   90.00
_cell.angle_gamma   90.00
#
_symmetry.space_group_name_H-M   'P 1'
#
loop_
_entity.id
_entity.type
_entity.pdbx_description
1 polymer ?
#
loop_
_entity_poly.entity_id
_entity_poly.type
_entity_poly.pdbx_seq_one_letter_code
_entity_poly.pdbx_strand_id
1 'polypeptide(L)'
;ADSVSSCVVVTETELEVDDEGIEREFDDLENAGYDTIGGASKHLAAIRELVELPLKHPELWRKLGINPPRGVLLTGPSGCGKTAMARAVARETGAYFFVINGPEVISKRAGESETNLRRAFEDAEANAEEYGGAILFIDEIDSIAPKREKAGGEVEKRIVSQLLTLMDGLKPTGKVVVMGATNRPGVIESALRRPGRFDRELDMGIPDEQGRLEILQIKTRDMRLGDDVDLEVLARGSHGYVGADIQQLCMEAALECIRGKMGLIDFDEDQVDKAILDSIVVEGEHFTHALSVVHPSSLRENQVEIPDVHWEDVGGLEDVKRELHETVQYPVEHAEKYIKFGMSPSKGVLFYGPPGCGKTLLAKAIANECGANFISIKGPELLTQWFGESEANVRELFDKARAASPCILMFDEMDSIAKARGSGGAGGSEAGDRVINQILTEIDGVGARKNVFVIGATNRPDILDPAVIRPGRLDQLIYIPLPDLKSRKAIFEAAMRKAPLDPSVDLNVLARSTHGYSGADITEICQTASKLAIREAILLEEARLEKVELGELEEDEGKAKEGDMMITKRHFNFAMAKSRKSVSEKDLELFEEFAEKQKAGRGEDATNFKFSDGDGDADDVGQEDDDDLYA
;
A
#
# COMPACT_ATOMS: atom_id res chain seq x y z
N ALA A 1 2.04 15.46 -46.77
CA ALA A 1 1.80 16.81 -47.29
C ALA A 1 0.42 16.78 -47.93
N ASP A 2 -0.63 17.41 -47.43
CA ASP A 2 -0.93 18.34 -46.33
C ASP A 2 -2.43 18.08 -46.01
N SER A 3 -3.05 18.37 -44.88
CA SER A 3 -2.89 19.42 -43.88
C SER A 3 -3.69 18.99 -42.63
N VAL A 4 -3.08 18.99 -41.45
CA VAL A 4 -3.84 19.10 -40.20
C VAL A 4 -4.48 20.48 -40.23
N SER A 5 -5.80 20.57 -40.34
CA SER A 5 -6.53 21.83 -40.37
C SER A 5 -6.59 22.40 -38.95
N SER A 6 -5.48 22.91 -38.44
CA SER A 6 -5.49 23.78 -37.26
C SER A 6 -5.78 25.21 -37.73
N CYS A 7 -6.84 25.82 -37.18
CA CYS A 7 -7.08 27.25 -37.32
C CYS A 7 -6.48 27.98 -36.11
N VAL A 8 -5.97 29.19 -36.35
CA VAL A 8 -5.50 30.08 -35.27
C VAL A 8 -6.64 31.03 -34.96
N VAL A 9 -7.23 30.88 -33.77
CA VAL A 9 -8.28 31.77 -33.27
C VAL A 9 -7.61 32.99 -32.65
N VAL A 10 -7.94 34.18 -33.14
CA VAL A 10 -7.51 35.47 -32.59
C VAL A 10 -8.72 36.22 -32.05
N THR A 11 -8.51 37.31 -31.32
CA THR A 11 -9.58 38.09 -30.67
C THR A 11 -10.65 38.67 -31.60
N GLU A 12 -10.42 38.66 -32.92
CA GLU A 12 -11.35 39.13 -33.94
C GLU A 12 -12.05 37.99 -34.71
N THR A 13 -11.85 36.73 -34.30
CA THR A 13 -12.45 35.58 -34.98
C THR A 13 -13.90 35.37 -34.55
N GLU A 14 -14.84 35.55 -35.48
CA GLU A 14 -16.25 35.20 -35.30
C GLU A 14 -16.44 33.70 -35.58
N LEU A 15 -16.93 32.96 -34.58
CA LEU A 15 -17.23 31.53 -34.67
C LEU A 15 -18.74 31.37 -34.90
N GLU A 16 -19.12 30.79 -36.05
CA GLU A 16 -20.49 30.29 -36.26
C GLU A 16 -20.60 28.93 -35.56
N VAL A 17 -21.43 28.87 -34.52
CA VAL A 17 -21.71 27.64 -33.77
C VAL A 17 -23.14 27.22 -34.10
N ASP A 18 -23.34 26.02 -34.64
CA ASP A 18 -24.69 25.47 -34.87
C ASP A 18 -25.41 25.27 -33.52
N ASP A 19 -26.70 25.61 -33.47
CA ASP A 19 -27.53 25.61 -32.25
C ASP A 19 -27.92 24.20 -31.74
N GLU A 20 -27.64 23.16 -32.52
CA GLU A 20 -27.86 21.76 -32.17
C GLU A 20 -26.71 21.26 -31.29
N GLY A 21 -27.00 21.05 -30.00
CA GLY A 21 -26.07 20.44 -29.07
C GLY A 21 -25.70 19.02 -29.54
N ILE A 22 -24.42 18.71 -29.53
CA ILE A 22 -23.93 17.37 -29.87
C ILE A 22 -24.45 16.38 -28.82
N GLU A 23 -25.34 15.47 -29.19
CA GLU A 23 -25.68 14.30 -28.39
C GLU A 23 -24.42 13.42 -28.26
N ARG A 24 -23.88 13.32 -27.05
CA ARG A 24 -22.76 12.42 -26.74
C ARG A 24 -23.33 11.09 -26.24
N GLU A 25 -23.23 10.04 -27.03
CA GLU A 25 -23.49 8.68 -26.55
C GLU A 25 -22.33 8.23 -25.64
N PHE A 26 -22.60 8.05 -24.35
CA PHE A 26 -21.65 7.60 -23.33
C PHE A 26 -21.54 6.06 -23.27
N ASP A 27 -21.39 5.39 -24.41
CA ASP A 27 -21.11 3.94 -24.42
C ASP A 27 -19.61 3.68 -24.71
N ASP A 28 -18.76 4.19 -23.83
CA ASP A 28 -17.29 4.14 -23.96
C ASP A 28 -16.69 2.72 -23.89
N LEU A 29 -17.45 1.73 -23.38
CA LEU A 29 -16.96 0.36 -23.26
C LEU A 29 -16.92 -0.37 -24.61
N GLU A 30 -17.76 0.02 -25.56
CA GLU A 30 -17.74 -0.51 -26.92
C GLU A 30 -16.76 0.24 -27.83
N ASN A 31 -16.16 1.36 -27.39
CA ASN A 31 -15.24 2.20 -28.15
C ASN A 31 -13.75 2.16 -27.74
N ALA A 32 -13.37 1.30 -26.79
CA ALA A 32 -12.02 1.26 -26.22
C ALA A 32 -10.91 0.78 -27.19
N GLY A 33 -10.10 1.72 -27.70
CA GLY A 33 -8.85 1.48 -28.44
C GLY A 33 -7.61 1.62 -27.56
N TYR A 34 -6.41 1.56 -28.15
CA TYR A 34 -5.15 1.75 -27.39
C TYR A 34 -4.98 3.14 -26.79
N ASP A 35 -5.67 4.13 -27.32
CA ASP A 35 -5.75 5.50 -26.80
C ASP A 35 -6.51 5.60 -25.47
N THR A 36 -7.29 4.57 -25.13
CA THR A 36 -8.05 4.53 -23.86
C THR A 36 -7.29 3.88 -22.70
N ILE A 37 -6.06 3.42 -22.93
CA ILE A 37 -5.21 2.77 -21.92
C ILE A 37 -4.04 3.68 -21.55
N GLY A 38 -4.02 4.16 -20.30
CA GLY A 38 -2.92 4.93 -19.73
C GLY A 38 -2.03 4.11 -18.81
N GLY A 39 -0.75 4.48 -18.71
CA GLY A 39 0.18 3.98 -17.71
C GLY A 39 0.69 2.55 -17.88
N ALA A 40 0.33 1.88 -18.97
CA ALA A 40 0.69 0.48 -19.23
C ALA A 40 1.48 0.29 -20.54
N SER A 41 2.25 1.28 -20.97
CA SER A 41 2.96 1.32 -22.26
C SER A 41 3.89 0.12 -22.49
N LYS A 42 4.60 -0.34 -21.44
CA LYS A 42 5.50 -1.51 -21.53
C LYS A 42 4.71 -2.81 -21.70
N HIS A 43 3.62 -2.97 -20.96
CA HIS A 43 2.74 -4.14 -21.00
C HIS A 43 2.02 -4.21 -22.34
N LEU A 44 1.55 -3.08 -22.84
CA LEU A 44 0.90 -2.96 -24.13
C LEU A 44 1.85 -3.36 -25.26
N ALA A 45 3.11 -2.91 -25.23
CA ALA A 45 4.12 -3.36 -26.19
C ALA A 45 4.34 -4.88 -26.15
N ALA A 46 4.41 -5.48 -24.95
CA ALA A 46 4.53 -6.92 -24.80
C ALA A 46 3.30 -7.68 -25.34
N ILE A 47 2.08 -7.18 -25.11
CA ILE A 47 0.87 -7.81 -25.65
C ILE A 47 0.78 -7.67 -27.16
N ARG A 48 1.20 -6.55 -27.74
CA ARG A 48 1.30 -6.43 -29.21
C ARG A 48 2.24 -7.49 -29.78
N GLU A 49 3.38 -7.74 -29.15
CA GLU A 49 4.29 -8.80 -29.58
C GLU A 49 3.67 -10.20 -29.45
N LEU A 50 2.95 -10.46 -28.36
CA LEU A 50 2.43 -11.79 -28.03
C LEU A 50 1.10 -12.13 -28.69
N VAL A 51 0.28 -11.13 -29.02
CA VAL A 51 -1.10 -11.33 -29.50
C VAL A 51 -1.27 -10.73 -30.89
N GLU A 52 -0.83 -9.49 -31.11
CA GLU A 52 -1.02 -8.83 -32.41
C GLU A 52 -0.16 -9.44 -33.53
N LEU A 53 1.12 -9.72 -33.26
CA LEU A 53 2.00 -10.34 -34.27
C LEU A 53 1.51 -11.71 -34.76
N PRO A 54 1.11 -12.67 -33.89
CA PRO A 54 0.53 -13.93 -34.35
C PRO A 54 -0.75 -13.79 -35.18
N LEU A 55 -1.61 -12.83 -34.83
CA LEU A 55 -2.89 -12.63 -35.51
C LEU A 55 -2.74 -11.91 -36.86
N LYS A 56 -1.96 -10.83 -36.91
CA LYS A 56 -1.75 -10.03 -38.14
C LYS A 56 -0.74 -10.67 -39.09
N HIS A 57 0.31 -11.31 -38.59
CA HIS A 57 1.40 -11.87 -39.40
C HIS A 57 1.72 -13.36 -39.14
N PRO A 58 0.77 -14.30 -39.39
CA PRO A 58 1.00 -15.73 -39.19
C PRO A 58 2.14 -16.33 -40.05
N GLU A 59 2.52 -15.68 -41.15
CA GLU A 59 3.62 -16.07 -42.01
C GLU A 59 4.99 -16.03 -41.33
N LEU A 60 5.20 -15.14 -40.36
CA LEU A 60 6.46 -15.02 -39.62
C LEU A 60 6.74 -16.32 -38.85
N TRP A 61 5.74 -16.81 -38.12
CA TRP A 61 5.82 -18.05 -37.34
C TRP A 61 6.04 -19.27 -38.24
N ARG A 62 5.32 -19.36 -39.36
CA ARG A 62 5.51 -20.44 -40.36
C ARG A 62 6.91 -20.46 -40.95
N LYS A 63 7.49 -19.28 -41.25
CA LYS A 63 8.84 -19.17 -41.81
C LYS A 63 9.92 -19.55 -40.80
N LEU A 64 9.74 -19.16 -39.54
CA LEU A 64 10.67 -19.49 -38.46
C LEU A 64 10.54 -20.94 -37.97
N GLY A 65 9.44 -21.63 -38.31
CA GLY A 65 9.20 -23.02 -37.90
C GLY A 65 8.92 -23.18 -36.41
N ILE A 66 8.46 -22.11 -35.75
CA ILE A 66 8.12 -22.07 -34.32
C ILE A 66 6.64 -21.78 -34.16
N ASN A 67 6.04 -22.30 -33.08
CA ASN A 67 4.63 -22.06 -32.77
C ASN A 67 4.46 -20.69 -32.07
N PRO A 68 3.40 -19.94 -32.39
CA PRO A 68 3.06 -18.74 -31.64
C PRO A 68 2.63 -19.09 -30.20
N PRO A 69 2.71 -18.13 -29.26
CA PRO A 69 2.19 -18.30 -27.91
C PRO A 69 0.68 -18.55 -27.95
N ARG A 70 0.20 -19.51 -27.15
CA ARG A 70 -1.23 -19.90 -27.13
C ARG A 70 -2.04 -19.08 -26.15
N GLY A 71 -1.41 -18.66 -25.05
CA GLY A 71 -2.10 -17.88 -24.05
C GLY A 71 -1.22 -16.94 -23.26
N VAL A 72 -1.86 -15.85 -22.81
CA VAL A 72 -1.27 -14.79 -22.00
C VAL A 72 -2.07 -14.65 -20.73
N LEU A 73 -1.41 -14.70 -19.57
CA LEU A 73 -2.04 -14.48 -18.27
C LEU A 73 -1.73 -13.07 -17.79
N LEU A 74 -2.76 -12.25 -17.65
CA LEU A 74 -2.70 -10.92 -17.05
C LEU A 74 -2.89 -11.04 -15.54
N THR A 75 -1.92 -10.57 -14.78
CA THR A 75 -1.94 -10.57 -13.31
C THR A 75 -1.85 -9.13 -12.79
N GLY A 76 -2.27 -8.93 -11.54
CA GLY A 76 -2.20 -7.63 -10.87
C GLY A 76 -3.48 -7.32 -10.09
N PRO A 77 -3.48 -6.26 -9.26
CA PRO A 77 -4.60 -5.93 -8.38
C PRO A 77 -5.90 -5.68 -9.14
N SER A 78 -7.05 -5.80 -8.46
CA SER A 78 -8.34 -5.44 -9.06
C SER A 78 -8.33 -3.96 -9.48
N GLY A 79 -8.97 -3.64 -10.60
CA GLY A 79 -9.07 -2.26 -11.09
C GLY A 79 -7.86 -1.70 -11.86
N CYS A 80 -6.80 -2.49 -12.10
CA CYS A 80 -5.65 -2.04 -12.93
C CYS A 80 -5.93 -2.04 -14.44
N GLY A 81 -7.11 -2.48 -14.89
CA GLY A 81 -7.51 -2.42 -16.31
C GLY A 81 -7.19 -3.67 -17.15
N LYS A 82 -7.05 -4.85 -16.54
CA LYS A 82 -6.83 -6.13 -17.26
C LYS A 82 -7.86 -6.39 -18.38
N THR A 83 -9.15 -6.25 -18.05
CA THR A 83 -10.26 -6.44 -18.96
C THR A 83 -10.29 -5.37 -20.06
N ALA A 84 -9.99 -4.11 -19.70
CA ALA A 84 -9.88 -3.01 -20.67
C ALA A 84 -8.74 -3.25 -21.66
N MET A 85 -7.60 -3.75 -21.17
CA MET A 85 -6.45 -4.09 -22.00
C MET A 85 -6.74 -5.19 -23.02
N ALA A 86 -7.40 -6.27 -22.60
CA ALA A 86 -7.78 -7.34 -23.52
C ALA A 86 -8.76 -6.87 -24.60
N ARG A 87 -9.74 -6.02 -24.23
CA ARG A 87 -10.70 -5.44 -25.18
C ARG A 87 -10.03 -4.54 -26.22
N ALA A 88 -9.13 -3.65 -25.79
CA ALA A 88 -8.43 -2.75 -26.70
C ALA A 88 -7.58 -3.50 -27.73
N VAL A 89 -6.91 -4.59 -27.31
CA VAL A 89 -6.10 -5.43 -28.19
C VAL A 89 -6.98 -6.13 -29.23
N ALA A 90 -8.14 -6.66 -28.82
CA ALA A 90 -9.07 -7.29 -29.74
C ALA A 90 -9.60 -6.32 -30.80
N ARG A 91 -9.96 -5.10 -30.38
CA ARG A 91 -10.41 -4.04 -31.28
C ARG A 91 -9.34 -3.66 -32.30
N GLU A 92 -8.11 -3.36 -31.85
CA GLU A 92 -7.03 -2.91 -32.77
C GLU A 92 -6.58 -4.02 -33.74
N THR A 93 -6.70 -5.27 -33.31
CA THR A 93 -6.41 -6.42 -34.17
C THR A 93 -7.56 -6.75 -35.12
N GLY A 94 -8.77 -6.25 -34.86
CA GLY A 94 -9.99 -6.64 -35.58
C GLY A 94 -10.41 -8.09 -35.29
N ALA A 95 -9.86 -8.72 -34.25
CA ALA A 95 -10.13 -10.11 -33.91
C ALA A 95 -11.48 -10.26 -33.21
N TYR A 96 -12.13 -11.41 -33.39
CA TYR A 96 -13.35 -11.75 -32.67
C TYR A 96 -13.06 -11.84 -31.16
N PHE A 97 -13.75 -11.06 -30.34
CA PHE A 97 -13.54 -11.02 -28.89
C PHE A 97 -14.65 -11.77 -28.15
N PHE A 98 -14.30 -12.82 -27.42
CA PHE A 98 -15.26 -13.58 -26.62
C PHE A 98 -14.86 -13.55 -25.14
N VAL A 99 -15.78 -13.12 -24.27
CA VAL A 99 -15.53 -13.01 -22.83
C VAL A 99 -16.18 -14.19 -22.09
N ILE A 100 -15.41 -14.84 -21.24
CA ILE A 100 -15.86 -15.81 -20.26
C ILE A 100 -15.64 -15.18 -18.88
N ASN A 101 -16.71 -14.94 -18.14
CA ASN A 101 -16.61 -14.49 -16.76
C ASN A 101 -16.57 -15.70 -15.83
N GLY A 102 -15.49 -15.87 -15.07
CA GLY A 102 -15.24 -17.07 -14.27
C GLY A 102 -16.42 -17.51 -13.38
N PRO A 103 -16.97 -16.63 -12.53
CA PRO A 103 -18.15 -16.93 -11.70
C PRO A 103 -19.39 -17.37 -12.49
N GLU A 104 -19.60 -16.84 -13.70
CA GLU A 104 -20.75 -17.20 -14.54
C GLU A 104 -20.65 -18.62 -15.09
N VAL A 105 -19.44 -19.14 -15.24
CA VAL A 105 -19.21 -20.54 -15.67
C VAL A 105 -19.59 -21.51 -14.55
N ILE A 106 -19.49 -21.13 -13.27
CA ILE A 106 -19.73 -22.02 -12.13
C ILE A 106 -21.24 -22.11 -11.86
N SER A 107 -21.89 -23.06 -12.54
CA SER A 107 -23.32 -23.33 -12.37
C SER A 107 -23.56 -24.41 -11.31
N LYS A 108 -24.74 -24.40 -10.67
CA LYS A 108 -25.15 -25.44 -9.70
C LYS A 108 -25.42 -26.81 -10.36
N ARG A 109 -25.57 -26.87 -11.70
CA ARG A 109 -25.91 -28.10 -12.42
C ARG A 109 -24.64 -28.77 -12.94
N ALA A 110 -24.44 -30.03 -12.56
CA ALA A 110 -23.27 -30.79 -12.98
C ALA A 110 -23.24 -30.95 -14.51
N GLY A 111 -22.10 -30.61 -15.14
CA GLY A 111 -21.85 -30.78 -16.58
C GLY A 111 -22.27 -29.59 -17.47
N GLU A 112 -23.11 -28.67 -16.98
CA GLU A 112 -23.49 -27.46 -17.72
C GLU A 112 -22.29 -26.51 -17.88
N SER A 113 -21.52 -26.33 -16.82
CA SER A 113 -20.27 -25.55 -16.81
C SER A 113 -19.23 -26.03 -17.83
N GLU A 114 -19.04 -27.35 -17.95
CA GLU A 114 -18.09 -27.95 -18.92
C GLU A 114 -18.56 -27.76 -20.36
N THR A 115 -19.88 -27.86 -20.58
CA THR A 115 -20.50 -27.67 -21.90
C THR A 115 -20.39 -26.21 -22.35
N ASN A 116 -20.64 -25.26 -21.44
CA ASN A 116 -20.51 -23.84 -21.72
C ASN A 116 -19.06 -23.47 -22.07
N LEU A 117 -18.09 -24.00 -21.31
CA LEU A 117 -16.67 -23.78 -21.60
C LEU A 117 -16.27 -24.35 -22.97
N ARG A 118 -16.75 -25.56 -23.31
CA ARG A 118 -16.48 -26.17 -24.62
C ARG A 118 -17.09 -25.35 -25.75
N ARG A 119 -18.35 -24.94 -25.61
CA ARG A 119 -19.06 -24.12 -26.59
C ARG A 119 -18.33 -22.80 -26.83
N ALA A 120 -17.82 -22.15 -25.79
CA ALA A 120 -17.06 -20.90 -25.95
C ALA A 120 -15.78 -21.06 -26.79
N PHE A 121 -15.05 -22.18 -26.62
CA PHE A 121 -13.88 -22.47 -27.46
C PHE A 121 -14.27 -22.81 -28.90
N GLU A 122 -15.35 -23.58 -29.09
CA GLU A 122 -15.87 -23.91 -30.43
C GLU A 122 -16.36 -22.65 -31.18
N ASP A 123 -17.08 -21.76 -30.49
CA ASP A 123 -17.54 -20.48 -31.04
C ASP A 123 -16.35 -19.57 -31.41
N ALA A 124 -15.31 -19.52 -30.57
CA ALA A 124 -14.09 -18.76 -30.88
C ALA A 124 -13.33 -19.35 -32.10
N GLU A 125 -13.22 -20.67 -32.22
CA GLU A 125 -12.58 -21.32 -33.37
C GLU A 125 -13.38 -21.11 -34.67
N ALA A 126 -14.72 -21.18 -34.61
CA ALA A 126 -15.58 -21.00 -35.78
C ALA A 126 -15.48 -19.58 -36.35
N ASN A 127 -15.42 -18.57 -35.48
CA ASN A 127 -15.33 -17.16 -35.89
C ASN A 127 -13.89 -16.72 -36.21
N ALA A 128 -12.86 -17.45 -35.76
CA ALA A 128 -11.46 -17.07 -36.00
C ALA A 128 -11.07 -17.02 -37.48
N GLU A 129 -11.70 -17.83 -38.35
CA GLU A 129 -11.44 -17.82 -39.79
C GLU A 129 -12.08 -16.60 -40.48
N GLU A 130 -13.27 -16.20 -40.05
CA GLU A 130 -14.03 -15.07 -40.62
C GLU A 130 -13.42 -13.72 -40.25
N TYR A 131 -13.09 -13.53 -38.96
CA TYR A 131 -12.56 -12.25 -38.44
C TYR A 131 -11.03 -12.15 -38.52
N GLY A 132 -10.36 -13.11 -39.17
CA GLY A 132 -8.90 -13.11 -39.30
C GLY A 132 -8.15 -13.46 -38.02
N GLY A 133 -8.84 -13.70 -36.91
CA GLY A 133 -8.34 -14.11 -35.60
C GLY A 133 -9.44 -14.08 -34.52
N ALA A 134 -9.22 -14.77 -33.40
CA ALA A 134 -10.09 -14.68 -32.22
C ALA A 134 -9.29 -14.60 -30.92
N ILE A 135 -9.79 -13.80 -29.98
CA ILE A 135 -9.26 -13.66 -28.63
C ILE A 135 -10.33 -14.15 -27.66
N LEU A 136 -10.01 -15.25 -26.96
CA LEU A 136 -10.84 -15.79 -25.89
C LEU A 136 -10.34 -15.22 -24.56
N PHE A 137 -11.10 -14.30 -23.96
CA PHE A 137 -10.75 -13.67 -22.69
C PHE A 137 -11.48 -14.33 -21.53
N ILE A 138 -10.74 -14.88 -20.58
CA ILE A 138 -11.25 -15.49 -19.35
C ILE A 138 -10.96 -14.53 -18.20
N ASP A 139 -11.99 -13.84 -17.72
CA ASP A 139 -11.89 -13.00 -16.53
C ASP A 139 -12.06 -13.83 -15.25
N GLU A 140 -11.40 -13.41 -14.18
CA GLU A 140 -11.38 -14.11 -12.89
C GLU A 140 -11.09 -15.62 -13.01
N ILE A 141 -10.04 -15.97 -13.75
CA ILE A 141 -9.69 -17.38 -14.03
C ILE A 141 -9.41 -18.20 -12.76
N ASP A 142 -9.04 -17.54 -11.66
CA ASP A 142 -8.84 -18.17 -10.35
C ASP A 142 -10.13 -18.75 -9.76
N SER A 143 -11.31 -18.30 -10.20
CA SER A 143 -12.59 -18.91 -9.80
C SER A 143 -12.82 -20.27 -10.46
N ILE A 144 -12.47 -20.41 -11.75
CA ILE A 144 -12.70 -21.66 -12.51
C ILE A 144 -11.52 -22.63 -12.46
N ALA A 145 -10.31 -22.12 -12.17
CA ALA A 145 -9.09 -22.92 -12.16
C ALA A 145 -8.22 -22.73 -10.90
N PRO A 146 -8.77 -22.88 -9.68
CA PRO A 146 -7.97 -22.92 -8.47
C PRO A 146 -7.10 -24.18 -8.43
N LYS A 147 -6.04 -24.16 -7.62
CA LYS A 147 -5.22 -25.34 -7.32
C LYS A 147 -6.10 -26.51 -6.87
N ARG A 148 -5.86 -27.70 -7.44
CA ARG A 148 -6.63 -28.93 -7.14
C ARG A 148 -6.71 -29.28 -5.65
N GLU A 149 -5.70 -28.90 -4.87
CA GLU A 149 -5.66 -29.14 -3.42
C GLU A 149 -6.62 -28.24 -2.64
N LYS A 150 -6.88 -27.02 -3.15
CA LYS A 150 -7.76 -26.01 -2.55
C LYS A 150 -9.17 -25.98 -3.15
N ALA A 151 -9.41 -26.72 -4.23
CA ALA A 151 -10.72 -26.83 -4.86
C ALA A 151 -11.74 -27.48 -3.90
N GLY A 152 -12.84 -26.77 -3.62
CA GLY A 152 -13.86 -27.12 -2.63
C GLY A 152 -14.73 -28.32 -3.03
N GLY A 153 -14.66 -28.78 -4.29
CA GLY A 153 -15.43 -29.94 -4.75
C GLY A 153 -14.95 -30.59 -6.05
N GLU A 154 -15.54 -31.75 -6.39
CA GLU A 154 -15.24 -32.49 -7.64
C GLU A 154 -15.67 -31.76 -8.92
N VAL A 155 -16.65 -30.85 -8.83
CA VAL A 155 -17.10 -30.05 -9.98
C VAL A 155 -16.00 -29.11 -10.44
N GLU A 156 -15.37 -28.37 -9.52
CA GLU A 156 -14.26 -27.46 -9.81
C GLU A 156 -13.06 -28.21 -10.43
N LYS A 157 -12.69 -29.37 -9.87
CA LYS A 157 -11.60 -30.22 -10.41
C LYS A 157 -11.86 -30.67 -11.84
N ARG A 158 -13.13 -30.91 -12.21
CA ARG A 158 -13.53 -31.26 -13.57
C ARG A 158 -13.45 -30.07 -14.51
N ILE A 159 -13.92 -28.89 -14.08
CA ILE A 159 -13.80 -27.65 -14.86
C ILE A 159 -12.32 -27.34 -15.17
N VAL A 160 -11.45 -27.43 -14.16
CA VAL A 160 -9.99 -27.27 -14.35
C VAL A 160 -9.48 -28.24 -15.41
N SER A 161 -9.84 -29.52 -15.29
CA SER A 161 -9.38 -30.57 -16.22
C SER A 161 -9.91 -30.37 -17.65
N GLN A 162 -11.14 -29.88 -17.79
CA GLN A 162 -11.75 -29.55 -19.06
C GLN A 162 -11.05 -28.34 -19.70
N LEU A 163 -10.77 -27.28 -18.94
CA LEU A 163 -10.02 -26.12 -19.43
C LEU A 163 -8.61 -26.51 -19.90
N LEU A 164 -7.89 -27.35 -19.14
CA LEU A 164 -6.59 -27.88 -19.56
C LEU A 164 -6.68 -28.63 -20.90
N THR A 165 -7.73 -29.45 -21.05
CA THR A 165 -7.95 -30.23 -22.28
C THR A 165 -8.25 -29.33 -23.48
N LEU A 166 -9.04 -28.26 -23.29
CA LEU A 166 -9.33 -27.30 -24.35
C LEU A 166 -8.09 -26.50 -24.76
N MET A 167 -7.28 -26.04 -23.80
CA MET A 167 -6.02 -25.32 -24.08
C MET A 167 -5.01 -26.19 -24.84
N ASP A 168 -4.88 -27.47 -24.46
CA ASP A 168 -4.01 -28.42 -25.16
C ASP A 168 -4.56 -28.75 -26.57
N GLY A 169 -5.89 -28.81 -26.69
CA GLY A 169 -6.62 -29.12 -27.93
C GLY A 169 -6.56 -28.04 -29.00
N LEU A 170 -6.17 -26.80 -28.67
CA LEU A 170 -6.00 -25.73 -29.65
C LEU A 170 -4.99 -26.13 -30.73
N LYS A 171 -5.36 -25.95 -32.00
CA LYS A 171 -4.49 -26.24 -33.14
C LYS A 171 -3.29 -25.28 -33.13
N PRO A 172 -2.03 -25.75 -33.31
CA PRO A 172 -0.86 -24.87 -33.39
C PRO A 172 -0.93 -23.82 -34.51
N THR A 173 -1.69 -24.10 -35.56
CA THR A 173 -1.95 -23.20 -36.69
C THR A 173 -3.25 -22.41 -36.54
N GLY A 174 -3.98 -22.60 -35.44
CA GLY A 174 -5.20 -21.87 -35.16
C GLY A 174 -4.90 -20.40 -34.88
N LYS A 175 -5.82 -19.52 -35.27
CA LYS A 175 -5.72 -18.07 -34.99
C LYS A 175 -6.45 -17.68 -33.71
N VAL A 176 -6.48 -18.57 -32.73
CA VAL A 176 -7.14 -18.35 -31.44
C VAL A 176 -6.06 -18.14 -30.38
N VAL A 177 -6.16 -17.02 -29.66
CA VAL A 177 -5.29 -16.70 -28.53
C VAL A 177 -6.15 -16.61 -27.27
N VAL A 178 -5.72 -17.28 -26.19
CA VAL A 178 -6.45 -17.26 -24.92
C VAL A 178 -5.80 -16.29 -23.95
N MET A 179 -6.54 -15.28 -23.51
CA MET A 179 -6.10 -14.32 -22.50
C MET A 179 -6.81 -14.61 -21.18
N GLY A 180 -6.07 -14.84 -20.10
CA GLY A 180 -6.63 -15.01 -18.76
C GLY A 180 -6.36 -13.78 -17.91
N ALA A 181 -7.27 -13.41 -17.01
CA ALA A 181 -7.04 -12.37 -16.02
C ALA A 181 -7.26 -12.90 -14.60
N THR A 182 -6.37 -12.53 -13.68
CA THR A 182 -6.54 -12.80 -12.25
C THR A 182 -5.96 -11.68 -11.39
N ASN A 183 -6.49 -11.53 -10.18
CA ASN A 183 -5.86 -10.77 -9.11
C ASN A 183 -4.97 -11.63 -8.20
N ARG A 184 -5.13 -12.96 -8.22
CA ARG A 184 -4.47 -13.89 -7.31
C ARG A 184 -3.72 -14.97 -8.08
N PRO A 185 -2.54 -14.65 -8.64
CA PRO A 185 -1.76 -15.65 -9.37
C PRO A 185 -1.52 -16.90 -8.52
N GLY A 186 -1.16 -16.74 -7.23
CA GLY A 186 -0.84 -17.86 -6.33
C GLY A 186 -1.92 -18.94 -6.17
N VAL A 187 -3.18 -18.62 -6.47
CA VAL A 187 -4.34 -19.53 -6.36
C VAL A 187 -4.52 -20.39 -7.61
N ILE A 188 -4.04 -19.93 -8.78
CA ILE A 188 -4.23 -20.62 -10.06
C ILE A 188 -3.47 -21.96 -10.08
N GLU A 189 -4.09 -22.96 -10.69
CA GLU A 189 -3.50 -24.27 -10.96
C GLU A 189 -2.16 -24.17 -11.71
N SER A 190 -1.11 -24.74 -11.14
CA SER A 190 0.25 -24.68 -11.70
C SER A 190 0.36 -25.26 -13.11
N ALA A 191 -0.50 -26.23 -13.44
CA ALA A 191 -0.54 -26.86 -14.76
C ALA A 191 -0.92 -25.87 -15.87
N LEU A 192 -1.70 -24.81 -15.58
CA LEU A 192 -2.09 -23.80 -16.55
C LEU A 192 -0.92 -22.91 -17.00
N ARG A 193 0.10 -22.74 -16.14
CA ARG A 193 1.28 -21.91 -16.43
C ARG A 193 2.41 -22.65 -17.14
N ARG A 194 2.16 -23.87 -17.59
CA ARG A 194 3.15 -24.66 -18.32
C ARG A 194 3.20 -24.22 -19.79
N PRO A 195 4.39 -24.26 -20.43
CA PRO A 195 4.50 -23.99 -21.85
C PRO A 195 3.54 -24.87 -22.68
N GLY A 196 2.87 -24.26 -23.67
CA GLY A 196 1.77 -24.81 -24.44
C GLY A 196 0.37 -24.37 -23.96
N ARG A 197 0.27 -23.57 -22.89
CA ARG A 197 -0.98 -23.06 -22.31
C ARG A 197 -0.87 -21.55 -22.08
N PHE A 198 -0.76 -21.08 -20.84
CA PHE A 198 -0.34 -19.71 -20.56
C PHE A 198 1.18 -19.64 -20.57
N ASP A 199 1.72 -19.35 -21.75
CA ASP A 199 3.16 -19.28 -22.01
C ASP A 199 3.82 -18.04 -21.40
N ARG A 200 3.02 -16.99 -21.21
CA ARG A 200 3.48 -15.69 -20.73
C ARG A 200 2.57 -15.19 -19.62
N GLU A 201 3.19 -14.66 -18.59
CA GLU A 201 2.54 -13.98 -17.47
C GLU A 201 2.98 -12.51 -17.52
N LEU A 202 2.02 -11.59 -17.52
CA LEU A 202 2.23 -10.15 -17.53
C LEU A 202 1.61 -9.55 -16.28
N ASP A 203 2.45 -9.07 -15.37
CA ASP A 203 2.01 -8.39 -14.15
C ASP A 203 1.82 -6.90 -14.42
N MET A 204 0.56 -6.47 -14.43
CA MET A 204 0.14 -5.08 -14.66
C MET A 204 0.51 -4.16 -13.49
N GLY A 205 0.61 -4.69 -12.27
CA GLY A 205 0.94 -3.91 -11.07
C GLY A 205 0.04 -2.68 -10.83
N ILE A 206 0.55 -1.76 -10.03
CA ILE A 206 -0.03 -0.43 -9.78
C ILE A 206 0.73 0.58 -10.66
N PRO A 207 0.04 1.54 -11.32
CA PRO A 207 0.69 2.55 -12.14
C PRO A 207 1.62 3.47 -11.33
N ASP A 208 2.74 3.87 -11.95
CA ASP A 208 3.64 4.90 -11.41
C ASP A 208 3.06 6.31 -11.58
N GLU A 209 3.73 7.35 -11.05
CA GLU A 209 3.26 8.74 -11.12
C GLU A 209 2.96 9.17 -12.58
N GLN A 210 3.86 8.83 -13.51
CA GLN A 210 3.66 9.11 -14.93
C GLN A 210 2.46 8.34 -15.51
N GLY A 211 2.31 7.07 -15.15
CA GLY A 211 1.18 6.27 -15.59
C GLY A 211 -0.16 6.75 -15.01
N ARG A 212 -0.17 7.24 -13.77
CA ARG A 212 -1.36 7.87 -13.18
C ARG A 212 -1.71 9.17 -13.88
N LEU A 213 -0.73 9.98 -14.25
CA LEU A 213 -0.93 11.17 -15.07
C LEU A 213 -1.57 10.83 -16.42
N GLU A 214 -1.06 9.81 -17.13
CA GLU A 214 -1.64 9.34 -18.38
C GLU A 214 -3.08 8.87 -18.21
N ILE A 215 -3.38 8.13 -17.14
CA ILE A 215 -4.75 7.68 -16.84
C ILE A 215 -5.66 8.87 -16.54
N LEU A 216 -5.20 9.85 -15.75
CA LEU A 216 -5.94 11.08 -15.47
C LEU A 216 -6.25 11.82 -16.77
N GLN A 217 -5.27 12.04 -17.64
CA GLN A 217 -5.45 12.70 -18.94
C GLN A 217 -6.51 12.02 -19.80
N ILE A 218 -6.54 10.67 -19.81
CA ILE A 218 -7.54 9.91 -20.57
C ILE A 218 -8.93 10.06 -19.93
N LYS A 219 -9.02 9.94 -18.60
CA LYS A 219 -10.31 9.97 -17.89
C LYS A 219 -10.92 11.37 -17.81
N THR A 220 -10.11 12.42 -17.89
CA THR A 220 -10.56 13.81 -17.91
C THR A 220 -10.65 14.39 -19.32
N ARG A 221 -10.33 13.63 -20.38
CA ARG A 221 -10.33 14.10 -21.77
C ARG A 221 -11.64 14.76 -22.18
N ASP A 222 -12.75 14.19 -21.73
CA ASP A 222 -14.10 14.63 -22.10
C ASP A 222 -14.75 15.56 -21.04
N MET A 223 -14.01 15.87 -19.96
CA MET A 223 -14.44 16.75 -18.87
C MET A 223 -14.05 18.21 -19.14
N ARG A 224 -14.93 19.15 -18.82
CA ARG A 224 -14.58 20.59 -18.78
C ARG A 224 -13.84 20.88 -17.47
N LEU A 225 -12.52 20.97 -17.53
CA LEU A 225 -11.67 21.30 -16.38
C LEU A 225 -11.47 22.82 -16.24
N GLY A 226 -11.35 23.30 -15.00
CA GLY A 226 -10.92 24.66 -14.70
C GLY A 226 -9.41 24.85 -14.93
N ASP A 227 -8.98 26.11 -15.12
CA ASP A 227 -7.56 26.47 -15.31
C ASP A 227 -6.69 26.19 -14.07
N ASP A 228 -7.33 26.00 -12.91
CA ASP A 228 -6.71 25.71 -11.62
C ASP A 228 -6.39 24.23 -11.41
N VAL A 229 -6.84 23.34 -12.31
CA VAL A 229 -6.65 21.89 -12.19
C VAL A 229 -5.29 21.47 -12.77
N ASP A 230 -4.36 21.12 -11.88
CA ASP A 230 -3.08 20.53 -12.25
C ASP A 230 -3.10 18.99 -12.10
N LEU A 231 -3.16 18.29 -13.24
CA LEU A 231 -3.17 16.83 -13.28
C LEU A 231 -1.87 16.20 -12.78
N GLU A 232 -0.72 16.89 -12.86
CA GLU A 232 0.56 16.39 -12.35
C GLU A 232 0.55 16.36 -10.81
N VAL A 233 -0.01 17.40 -10.19
CA VAL A 233 -0.19 17.45 -8.73
C VAL A 233 -1.14 16.35 -8.26
N LEU A 234 -2.24 16.12 -8.99
CA LEU A 234 -3.18 15.03 -8.69
C LEU A 234 -2.55 13.64 -8.88
N ALA A 235 -1.69 13.45 -9.88
CA ALA A 235 -0.95 12.21 -10.09
C ALA A 235 0.01 11.91 -8.92
N ARG A 236 0.64 12.94 -8.37
CA ARG A 236 1.49 12.83 -7.18
C ARG A 236 0.69 12.52 -5.92
N GLY A 237 -0.47 13.16 -5.74
CA GLY A 237 -1.36 12.95 -4.59
C GLY A 237 -2.12 11.62 -4.60
N SER A 238 -2.31 10.99 -5.76
CA SER A 238 -3.04 9.72 -5.93
C SER A 238 -2.17 8.47 -5.75
N HIS A 239 -1.26 8.48 -4.78
CA HIS A 239 -0.35 7.35 -4.56
C HIS A 239 -1.10 6.04 -4.27
N GLY A 240 -0.68 4.95 -4.91
CA GLY A 240 -1.30 3.63 -4.75
C GLY A 240 -2.64 3.43 -5.48
N TYR A 241 -3.16 4.47 -6.16
CA TYR A 241 -4.40 4.36 -6.93
C TYR A 241 -4.20 3.50 -8.17
N VAL A 242 -5.19 2.66 -8.48
CA VAL A 242 -5.29 1.97 -9.78
C VAL A 242 -6.17 2.73 -10.75
N GLY A 243 -6.22 2.31 -12.02
CA GLY A 243 -7.02 2.98 -13.04
C GLY A 243 -8.50 3.12 -12.67
N ALA A 244 -9.09 2.13 -12.00
CA ALA A 244 -10.45 2.21 -11.47
C ALA A 244 -10.60 3.25 -10.35
N ASP A 245 -9.61 3.42 -9.49
CA ASP A 245 -9.64 4.42 -8.41
C ASP A 245 -9.54 5.83 -8.99
N ILE A 246 -8.70 6.03 -10.01
CA ILE A 246 -8.58 7.31 -10.72
C ILE A 246 -9.89 7.64 -11.46
N GLN A 247 -10.52 6.64 -12.07
CA GLN A 247 -11.85 6.82 -12.65
C GLN A 247 -12.88 7.22 -11.59
N GLN A 248 -12.85 6.59 -10.42
CA GLN A 248 -13.72 6.96 -9.30
C GLN A 248 -13.41 8.37 -8.77
N LEU A 249 -12.14 8.77 -8.73
CA LEU A 249 -11.70 10.11 -8.35
C LEU A 249 -12.29 11.17 -9.29
N CYS A 250 -12.20 10.96 -10.61
CA CYS A 250 -12.78 11.86 -11.61
C CYS A 250 -14.31 11.91 -11.50
N MET A 251 -14.95 10.76 -11.24
CA MET A 251 -16.40 10.68 -11.03
C MET A 251 -16.84 11.45 -9.78
N GLU A 252 -16.16 11.28 -8.64
CA GLU A 252 -16.52 11.99 -7.40
C GLU A 252 -16.29 13.50 -7.54
N ALA A 253 -15.21 13.92 -8.21
CA ALA A 253 -14.99 15.35 -8.50
C ALA A 253 -16.11 15.94 -9.38
N ALA A 254 -16.55 15.20 -10.40
CA ALA A 254 -17.69 15.62 -11.24
C ALA A 254 -19.01 15.66 -10.44
N LEU A 255 -19.26 14.67 -9.59
CA LEU A 255 -20.46 14.63 -8.73
C LEU A 255 -20.48 15.77 -7.74
N GLU A 256 -19.34 16.13 -7.15
CA GLU A 256 -19.26 17.26 -6.23
C GLU A 256 -19.58 18.59 -6.94
N CYS A 257 -19.07 18.78 -8.16
CA CYS A 257 -19.45 19.91 -9.00
C CYS A 257 -20.96 19.95 -9.29
N ILE A 258 -21.59 18.79 -9.54
CA ILE A 258 -23.03 18.70 -9.79
C ILE A 258 -23.82 19.00 -8.51
N ARG A 259 -23.40 18.48 -7.35
CA ARG A 259 -24.04 18.73 -6.05
C ARG A 259 -24.09 20.22 -5.71
N GLY A 260 -23.01 20.96 -5.98
CA GLY A 260 -22.98 22.41 -5.77
C GLY A 260 -24.03 23.18 -6.60
N LYS A 261 -24.46 22.61 -7.72
CA LYS A 261 -25.43 23.21 -8.66
C LYS A 261 -26.83 22.62 -8.57
N MET A 262 -27.01 21.62 -7.72
CA MET A 262 -28.27 20.89 -7.57
C MET A 262 -29.44 21.81 -7.18
N GLY A 263 -29.17 22.87 -6.41
CA GLY A 263 -30.19 23.86 -6.02
C GLY A 263 -30.67 24.79 -7.15
N LEU A 264 -30.00 24.77 -8.31
CA LEU A 264 -30.35 25.56 -9.50
C LEU A 264 -31.06 24.72 -10.57
N ILE A 265 -31.05 23.39 -10.42
CA ILE A 265 -31.65 22.46 -11.37
C ILE A 265 -33.11 22.24 -10.97
N ASP A 266 -34.03 22.49 -11.90
CA ASP A 266 -35.42 22.07 -11.74
C ASP A 266 -35.55 20.59 -12.12
N PHE A 267 -35.98 19.77 -11.16
CA PHE A 267 -36.13 18.33 -11.35
C PHE A 267 -37.47 17.95 -11.99
N ASP A 268 -38.40 18.90 -12.11
CA ASP A 268 -39.71 18.67 -12.72
C ASP A 268 -39.66 18.82 -14.27
N GLU A 269 -38.56 19.33 -14.83
CA GLU A 269 -38.33 19.46 -16.27
C GLU A 269 -37.47 18.33 -16.85
N ASP A 270 -37.79 17.88 -18.07
CA ASP A 270 -37.09 16.77 -18.74
C ASP A 270 -35.70 17.16 -19.29
N GLN A 271 -35.38 18.46 -19.40
CA GLN A 271 -34.11 18.97 -19.92
C GLN A 271 -33.55 20.06 -19.00
N VAL A 272 -32.24 20.02 -18.78
CA VAL A 272 -31.53 21.05 -18.01
C VAL A 272 -31.24 22.25 -18.90
N ASP A 273 -31.46 23.46 -18.37
CA ASP A 273 -31.15 24.72 -19.05
C ASP A 273 -29.71 24.77 -19.57
N LYS A 274 -29.54 25.19 -20.83
CA LYS A 274 -28.21 25.36 -21.48
C LYS A 274 -27.27 26.25 -20.67
N ALA A 275 -27.79 27.30 -20.03
CA ALA A 275 -27.00 28.20 -19.18
C ALA A 275 -26.41 27.50 -17.94
N ILE A 276 -27.16 26.55 -17.36
CA ILE A 276 -26.67 25.73 -16.24
C ILE A 276 -25.60 24.78 -16.76
N LEU A 277 -25.84 24.11 -17.89
CA LEU A 277 -24.89 23.20 -18.52
C LEU A 277 -23.55 23.88 -18.85
N ASP A 278 -23.60 25.09 -19.41
CA ASP A 278 -22.38 25.84 -19.74
C ASP A 278 -21.60 26.31 -18.53
N SER A 279 -22.27 26.50 -17.40
CA SER A 279 -21.59 26.85 -16.16
C SER A 279 -20.79 25.68 -15.58
N ILE A 280 -21.11 24.42 -15.89
CA ILE A 280 -20.48 23.22 -15.29
C ILE A 280 -19.00 23.15 -15.69
N VAL A 281 -18.13 23.41 -14.72
CA VAL A 281 -16.68 23.35 -14.83
C VAL A 281 -16.15 22.68 -13.57
N VAL A 282 -15.31 21.65 -13.74
CA VAL A 282 -14.71 20.92 -12.63
C VAL A 282 -13.41 21.61 -12.25
N GLU A 283 -13.46 22.35 -11.14
CA GLU A 283 -12.33 23.05 -10.51
C GLU A 283 -11.52 22.15 -9.55
N GLY A 284 -10.35 22.63 -9.13
CA GLY A 284 -9.39 21.91 -8.27
C GLY A 284 -9.91 21.63 -6.85
N GLU A 285 -10.83 22.45 -6.33
CA GLU A 285 -11.48 22.19 -5.04
C GLU A 285 -12.28 20.88 -5.06
N HIS A 286 -12.94 20.55 -6.19
CA HIS A 286 -13.69 19.31 -6.34
C HIS A 286 -12.77 18.09 -6.31
N PHE A 287 -11.58 18.17 -6.93
CA PHE A 287 -10.59 17.09 -6.86
C PHE A 287 -9.97 16.94 -5.48
N THR A 288 -9.79 18.05 -4.75
CA THR A 288 -9.32 18.04 -3.36
C THR A 288 -10.33 17.33 -2.45
N HIS A 289 -11.63 17.61 -2.63
CA HIS A 289 -12.69 16.87 -1.96
C HIS A 289 -12.68 15.39 -2.36
N ALA A 290 -12.59 15.08 -3.65
CA ALA A 290 -12.58 13.70 -4.15
C ALA A 290 -11.42 12.88 -3.58
N LEU A 291 -10.21 13.46 -3.44
CA LEU A 291 -9.07 12.81 -2.80
C LEU A 291 -9.30 12.47 -1.32
N SER A 292 -10.15 13.23 -0.62
CA SER A 292 -10.49 12.96 0.79
C SER A 292 -11.50 11.82 0.96
N VAL A 293 -12.29 11.53 -0.08
CA VAL A 293 -13.36 10.51 -0.05
C VAL A 293 -12.92 9.20 -0.71
N VAL A 294 -12.15 9.28 -1.79
CA VAL A 294 -11.73 8.10 -2.56
C VAL A 294 -10.52 7.46 -1.90
N HIS A 295 -10.66 6.19 -1.53
CA HIS A 295 -9.57 5.40 -0.98
C HIS A 295 -9.10 4.34 -1.98
N PRO A 296 -7.77 4.18 -2.15
CA PRO A 296 -7.20 3.28 -3.15
C PRO A 296 -7.60 1.81 -2.91
N SER A 297 -8.08 1.15 -3.95
CA SER A 297 -8.58 -0.22 -3.90
C SER A 297 -7.45 -1.23 -3.66
N SER A 298 -6.24 -0.96 -4.16
CA SER A 298 -5.06 -1.81 -3.97
C SER A 298 -4.63 -1.97 -2.50
N LEU A 299 -4.96 -0.99 -1.67
CA LEU A 299 -4.57 -0.98 -0.25
C LEU A 299 -5.57 -1.72 0.65
N ARG A 300 -6.76 -2.06 0.13
CA ARG A 300 -7.86 -2.67 0.91
C ARG A 300 -7.62 -4.13 1.31
N GLU A 301 -6.82 -4.90 0.55
CA GLU A 301 -6.62 -6.34 0.81
C GLU A 301 -5.63 -6.67 1.94
N ASN A 302 -4.92 -5.68 2.49
CA ASN A 302 -4.09 -5.74 3.72
C ASN A 302 -3.59 -4.30 3.95
N GLN A 303 -4.05 -3.67 5.04
CA GLN A 303 -3.91 -2.24 5.40
C GLN A 303 -2.55 -1.65 5.03
N VAL A 304 -2.45 -1.09 3.83
CA VAL A 304 -1.40 -0.14 3.50
C VAL A 304 -2.01 1.22 3.78
N GLU A 305 -1.58 1.87 4.84
CA GLU A 305 -2.08 3.17 5.25
C GLU A 305 -0.99 4.21 4.97
N ILE A 306 -1.38 5.42 4.58
CA ILE A 306 -0.50 6.58 4.74
C ILE A 306 -0.79 7.07 6.17
N PRO A 307 0.17 7.00 7.10
CA PRO A 307 -0.11 7.37 8.48
C PRO A 307 -0.43 8.86 8.59
N ASP A 308 -1.38 9.21 9.46
CA ASP A 308 -1.78 10.58 9.78
C ASP A 308 -0.99 11.17 10.96
N VAL A 309 0.02 10.45 11.43
CA VAL A 309 0.83 10.81 12.60
C VAL A 309 2.01 11.65 12.17
N HIS A 310 2.18 12.83 12.76
CA HIS A 310 3.32 13.72 12.52
C HIS A 310 4.33 13.66 13.68
N TRP A 311 5.52 14.23 13.47
CA TRP A 311 6.54 14.34 14.54
C TRP A 311 6.06 15.10 15.79
N GLU A 312 5.08 15.98 15.63
CA GLU A 312 4.44 16.73 16.72
C GLU A 312 3.57 15.83 17.62
N ASP A 313 3.07 14.71 17.10
CA ASP A 313 2.31 13.73 17.87
C ASP A 313 3.23 12.86 18.74
N VAL A 314 4.54 12.86 18.46
CA VAL A 314 5.55 12.10 19.22
C VAL A 314 6.32 13.03 20.15
N GLY A 315 5.93 13.04 21.43
CA GLY A 315 6.59 13.87 22.45
C GLY A 315 8.00 13.37 22.82
N GLY A 316 9.02 14.20 22.60
CA GLY A 316 10.41 13.92 22.98
C GLY A 316 11.18 13.05 21.98
N LEU A 317 12.16 12.28 22.47
CA LEU A 317 13.00 11.36 21.68
C LEU A 317 13.77 12.02 20.52
N GLU A 318 14.20 13.28 20.67
CA GLU A 318 14.82 14.07 19.59
C GLU A 318 16.07 13.41 18.97
N ASP A 319 16.87 12.73 19.78
CA ASP A 319 18.05 12.01 19.29
C ASP A 319 17.65 10.83 18.40
N VAL A 320 16.60 10.10 18.78
CA VAL A 320 16.07 8.97 18.01
C VAL A 320 15.40 9.45 16.72
N LYS A 321 14.64 10.56 16.77
CA LYS A 321 14.04 11.17 15.58
C LYS A 321 15.13 11.55 14.56
N ARG A 322 16.22 12.16 15.03
CA ARG A 322 17.38 12.50 14.21
C ARG A 322 18.02 11.25 13.61
N GLU A 323 18.29 10.23 14.40
CA GLU A 323 18.86 8.97 13.92
C GLU A 323 17.99 8.30 12.84
N LEU A 324 16.66 8.32 13.00
CA LEU A 324 15.74 7.79 12.00
C LEU A 324 15.70 8.61 10.72
N HIS A 325 15.74 9.93 10.81
CA HIS A 325 15.86 10.82 9.66
C HIS A 325 17.14 10.49 8.86
N GLU A 326 18.27 10.33 9.54
CA GLU A 326 19.54 9.96 8.89
C GLU A 326 19.50 8.55 8.27
N THR A 327 18.76 7.62 8.87
CA THR A 327 18.74 6.22 8.43
C THR A 327 17.75 5.96 7.29
N VAL A 328 16.60 6.66 7.28
CA VAL A 328 15.52 6.42 6.32
C VAL A 328 15.53 7.45 5.19
N GLN A 329 15.67 8.73 5.52
CA GLN A 329 15.48 9.83 4.57
C GLN A 329 16.75 10.11 3.75
N TYR A 330 17.94 10.09 4.36
CA TYR A 330 19.19 10.36 3.63
C TYR A 330 19.48 9.37 2.50
N PRO A 331 19.25 8.04 2.63
CA PRO A 331 19.42 7.12 1.50
C PRO A 331 18.55 7.47 0.29
N VAL A 332 17.36 8.01 0.53
CA VAL A 332 16.39 8.38 -0.51
C VAL A 332 16.75 9.73 -1.13
N GLU A 333 17.03 10.74 -0.31
CA GLU A 333 17.33 12.11 -0.78
C GLU A 333 18.76 12.28 -1.32
N HIS A 334 19.70 11.45 -0.88
CA HIS A 334 21.14 11.61 -1.13
C HIS A 334 21.81 10.34 -1.65
N ALA A 335 21.14 9.57 -2.50
CA ALA A 335 21.65 8.33 -3.09
C ALA A 335 23.05 8.48 -3.71
N GLU A 336 23.34 9.60 -4.38
CA GLU A 336 24.65 9.89 -4.99
C GLU A 336 25.80 9.89 -3.97
N LYS A 337 25.55 10.38 -2.74
CA LYS A 337 26.57 10.39 -1.68
C LYS A 337 26.88 8.97 -1.22
N TYR A 338 25.88 8.12 -1.04
CA TYR A 338 26.07 6.72 -0.64
C TYR A 338 26.87 5.94 -1.69
N ILE A 339 26.56 6.14 -2.99
CA ILE A 339 27.31 5.55 -4.10
C ILE A 339 28.76 6.04 -4.10
N LYS A 340 28.99 7.34 -3.92
CA LYS A 340 30.33 7.95 -3.88
C LYS A 340 31.20 7.38 -2.77
N PHE A 341 30.61 7.12 -1.60
CA PHE A 341 31.32 6.53 -0.45
C PHE A 341 31.31 5.00 -0.45
N GLY A 342 30.75 4.35 -1.48
CA GLY A 342 30.66 2.89 -1.56
C GLY A 342 29.83 2.25 -0.45
N MET A 343 28.97 3.03 0.21
CA MET A 343 28.15 2.56 1.33
C MET A 343 26.80 2.07 0.81
N SER A 344 26.40 0.89 1.26
CA SER A 344 25.02 0.41 1.06
C SER A 344 24.15 0.95 2.19
N PRO A 345 22.94 1.47 1.90
CA PRO A 345 22.04 1.90 2.96
C PRO A 345 21.58 0.71 3.79
N SER A 346 21.34 0.94 5.09
CA SER A 346 20.79 -0.06 5.99
C SER A 346 19.40 -0.48 5.53
N LYS A 347 19.14 -1.79 5.50
CA LYS A 347 17.86 -2.33 5.04
C LYS A 347 16.75 -2.23 6.08
N GLY A 348 17.11 -2.13 7.36
CA GLY A 348 16.12 -2.00 8.40
C GLY A 348 16.67 -1.68 9.78
N VAL A 349 15.75 -1.35 10.68
CA VAL A 349 15.99 -0.93 12.06
C VAL A 349 15.20 -1.81 13.00
N LEU A 350 15.77 -2.15 14.16
CA LEU A 350 15.07 -2.79 15.27
C LEU A 350 14.89 -1.79 16.42
N PHE A 351 13.64 -1.41 16.68
CA PHE A 351 13.21 -0.71 17.88
C PHE A 351 13.09 -1.69 19.06
N TYR A 352 13.76 -1.36 20.16
CA TYR A 352 13.62 -2.09 21.40
C TYR A 352 13.50 -1.14 22.59
N GLY A 353 12.79 -1.59 23.62
CA GLY A 353 12.61 -0.83 24.85
C GLY A 353 11.29 -1.17 25.54
N PRO A 354 10.98 -0.53 26.67
CA PRO A 354 9.77 -0.79 27.43
C PRO A 354 8.48 -0.62 26.60
N PRO A 355 7.42 -1.37 26.94
CA PRO A 355 6.12 -1.22 26.29
C PRO A 355 5.56 0.19 26.54
N GLY A 356 4.76 0.69 25.59
CA GLY A 356 4.08 1.98 25.74
C GLY A 356 4.96 3.23 25.59
N CYS A 357 6.18 3.10 25.07
CA CYS A 357 7.08 4.26 24.84
C CYS A 357 7.03 4.84 23.42
N GLY A 358 6.01 4.47 22.63
CA GLY A 358 5.77 5.08 21.33
C GLY A 358 6.52 4.47 20.14
N LYS A 359 7.03 3.23 20.23
CA LYS A 359 7.73 2.55 19.11
C LYS A 359 6.89 2.52 17.82
N THR A 360 5.62 2.14 17.94
CA THR A 360 4.68 2.10 16.81
C THR A 360 4.32 3.50 16.30
N LEU A 361 4.16 4.48 17.21
CA LEU A 361 3.89 5.88 16.82
C LEU A 361 5.08 6.51 16.09
N LEU A 362 6.30 6.19 16.52
CA LEU A 362 7.54 6.65 15.89
C LEU A 362 7.69 6.09 14.47
N ALA A 363 7.37 4.80 14.28
CA ALA A 363 7.35 4.16 12.96
C ALA A 363 6.32 4.79 12.01
N LYS A 364 5.14 5.17 12.53
CA LYS A 364 4.11 5.88 11.76
C LYS A 364 4.54 7.30 11.40
N ALA A 365 5.16 8.03 12.33
CA ALA A 365 5.62 9.40 12.11
C ALA A 365 6.70 9.48 11.01
N ILE A 366 7.69 8.58 11.03
CA ILE A 366 8.73 8.55 9.97
C ILE A 366 8.16 8.18 8.60
N ALA A 367 7.17 7.29 8.54
CA ALA A 367 6.50 6.93 7.29
C ALA A 367 5.74 8.12 6.68
N ASN A 368 5.02 8.88 7.51
CA ASN A 368 4.32 10.09 7.07
C ASN A 368 5.31 11.17 6.59
N GLU A 369 6.39 11.42 7.33
CA GLU A 369 7.42 12.41 6.95
C GLU A 369 8.08 12.07 5.60
N CYS A 370 8.33 10.79 5.35
CA CYS A 370 8.89 10.32 4.08
C CYS A 370 7.86 10.25 2.94
N GLY A 371 6.57 10.53 3.20
CA GLY A 371 5.49 10.29 2.24
C GLY A 371 5.40 8.83 1.78
N ALA A 372 5.83 7.90 2.64
CA ALA A 372 5.94 6.48 2.32
C ALA A 372 4.69 5.72 2.77
N ASN A 373 4.33 4.70 2.00
CA ASN A 373 3.29 3.76 2.39
C ASN A 373 3.70 3.01 3.67
N PHE A 374 2.77 2.81 4.59
CA PHE A 374 3.04 2.11 5.85
C PHE A 374 2.23 0.81 5.91
N ILE A 375 2.95 -0.30 6.11
CA ILE A 375 2.36 -1.61 6.33
C ILE A 375 2.77 -2.07 7.71
N SER A 376 1.82 -2.20 8.63
CA SER A 376 2.08 -2.72 9.97
C SER A 376 1.48 -4.09 10.13
N ILE A 377 2.28 -5.01 10.66
CA ILE A 377 1.83 -6.35 11.00
C ILE A 377 2.16 -6.62 12.45
N LYS A 378 1.15 -7.07 13.19
CA LYS A 378 1.34 -7.50 14.57
C LYS A 378 1.75 -8.96 14.60
N GLY A 379 2.69 -9.31 15.47
CA GLY A 379 3.20 -10.68 15.59
C GLY A 379 2.11 -11.77 15.69
N PRO A 380 1.01 -11.58 16.45
CA PRO A 380 -0.10 -12.55 16.46
C PRO A 380 -0.82 -12.73 15.11
N GLU A 381 -0.90 -11.69 14.27
CA GLU A 381 -1.58 -11.75 12.96
C GLU A 381 -0.85 -12.70 12.00
N LEU A 382 0.48 -12.77 12.11
CA LEU A 382 1.32 -13.73 11.38
C LEU A 382 1.06 -15.18 11.81
N LEU A 383 0.55 -15.40 13.03
CA LEU A 383 0.21 -16.72 13.56
C LEU A 383 -1.26 -17.10 13.26
N THR A 384 -2.20 -16.15 13.34
CA THR A 384 -3.64 -16.42 13.27
C THR A 384 -4.21 -16.46 11.86
N GLN A 385 -3.74 -15.62 10.94
CA GLN A 385 -4.22 -15.65 9.56
C GLN A 385 -3.76 -16.93 8.81
N TRP A 386 -2.84 -17.71 9.38
CA TRP A 386 -1.97 -18.57 8.58
C TRP A 386 -1.64 -19.93 9.23
N PHE A 387 -2.65 -20.64 9.74
CA PHE A 387 -2.48 -22.06 10.09
C PHE A 387 -2.40 -22.90 8.80
N GLY A 388 -1.17 -23.17 8.33
CA GLY A 388 -0.88 -24.13 7.27
C GLY A 388 0.04 -23.65 6.14
N GLU A 389 0.10 -22.36 5.84
CA GLU A 389 0.85 -21.80 4.67
C GLU A 389 1.66 -20.53 4.98
N SER A 390 1.98 -20.24 6.24
CA SER A 390 2.54 -18.96 6.68
C SER A 390 3.79 -18.44 5.91
N GLU A 391 4.61 -19.31 5.30
CA GLU A 391 5.75 -18.88 4.46
C GLU A 391 5.33 -18.21 3.14
N ALA A 392 4.33 -18.76 2.43
CA ALA A 392 3.92 -18.23 1.13
C ALA A 392 3.40 -16.79 1.24
N ASN A 393 2.80 -16.48 2.39
CA ASN A 393 2.14 -15.20 2.62
C ASN A 393 3.11 -14.14 3.12
N VAL A 394 4.18 -14.54 3.81
CA VAL A 394 5.32 -13.65 4.01
C VAL A 394 5.88 -13.21 2.65
N ARG A 395 5.97 -14.10 1.66
CA ARG A 395 6.41 -13.69 0.30
C ARG A 395 5.43 -12.69 -0.31
N GLU A 396 4.14 -12.99 -0.27
CA GLU A 396 3.09 -12.11 -0.80
C GLU A 396 3.08 -10.74 -0.12
N LEU A 397 3.30 -10.70 1.20
CA LEU A 397 3.46 -9.47 1.96
C LEU A 397 4.63 -8.63 1.47
N PHE A 398 5.81 -9.25 1.30
CA PHE A 398 6.99 -8.53 0.79
C PHE A 398 6.83 -8.14 -0.68
N ASP A 399 6.15 -8.95 -1.50
CA ASP A 399 5.75 -8.58 -2.87
C ASP A 399 4.82 -7.35 -2.85
N LYS A 400 3.86 -7.31 -1.94
CA LYS A 400 2.95 -6.17 -1.76
C LYS A 400 3.69 -4.92 -1.29
N ALA A 401 4.57 -5.02 -0.30
CA ALA A 401 5.41 -3.91 0.14
C ALA A 401 6.30 -3.40 -1.01
N ARG A 402 6.82 -4.29 -1.85
CA ARG A 402 7.59 -3.95 -3.06
C ARG A 402 6.74 -3.30 -4.15
N ALA A 403 5.46 -3.64 -4.26
CA ALA A 403 4.51 -2.99 -5.16
C ALA A 403 4.08 -1.60 -4.64
N ALA A 404 4.04 -1.44 -3.32
CA ALA A 404 3.70 -0.19 -2.63
C ALA A 404 4.91 0.74 -2.40
N SER A 405 6.05 0.54 -3.07
CA SER A 405 7.26 1.35 -2.86
C SER A 405 7.03 2.83 -3.28
N PRO A 406 7.53 3.84 -2.54
CA PRO A 406 8.28 3.76 -1.28
C PRO A 406 7.41 3.28 -0.12
N CYS A 407 7.88 2.27 0.62
CA CYS A 407 7.10 1.61 1.67
C CYS A 407 7.95 1.32 2.91
N ILE A 408 7.40 1.59 4.08
CA ILE A 408 7.91 1.15 5.38
C ILE A 408 7.10 -0.07 5.83
N LEU A 409 7.77 -1.21 6.02
CA LEU A 409 7.20 -2.45 6.52
C LEU A 409 7.56 -2.62 7.99
N MET A 410 6.56 -2.49 8.87
CA MET A 410 6.69 -2.58 10.31
C MET A 410 6.23 -3.94 10.84
N PHE A 411 7.11 -4.66 11.52
CA PHE A 411 6.77 -5.83 12.32
C PHE A 411 6.68 -5.43 13.79
N ASP A 412 5.46 -5.30 14.32
CA ASP A 412 5.22 -5.01 15.74
C ASP A 412 5.12 -6.32 16.53
N GLU A 413 5.51 -6.28 17.81
CA GLU A 413 5.59 -7.45 18.69
C GLU A 413 6.37 -8.63 18.07
N MET A 414 7.54 -8.34 17.48
CA MET A 414 8.39 -9.38 16.87
C MET A 414 8.75 -10.49 17.87
N ASP A 415 8.80 -10.20 19.16
CA ASP A 415 9.03 -11.18 20.22
C ASP A 415 7.93 -12.24 20.37
N SER A 416 6.74 -12.04 19.77
CA SER A 416 5.69 -13.06 19.76
C SER A 416 5.99 -14.19 18.76
N ILE A 417 6.67 -13.88 17.66
CA ILE A 417 7.03 -14.82 16.59
C ILE A 417 8.51 -15.23 16.62
N ALA A 418 9.40 -14.34 17.05
CA ALA A 418 10.85 -14.45 16.90
C ALA A 418 11.57 -14.88 18.18
N LYS A 419 11.03 -15.87 18.88
CA LYS A 419 11.63 -16.39 20.11
C LYS A 419 12.84 -17.28 19.80
N ALA A 420 13.93 -17.09 20.54
CA ALA A 420 15.14 -17.90 20.44
C ALA A 420 14.81 -19.39 20.65
N ARG A 421 15.37 -20.23 19.77
CA ARG A 421 15.17 -21.69 19.78
C ARG A 421 15.46 -22.26 21.17
N GLY A 422 14.50 -22.99 21.74
CA GLY A 422 14.64 -23.68 23.02
C GLY A 422 14.16 -22.89 24.26
N SER A 423 13.64 -21.66 24.10
CA SER A 423 13.08 -20.87 25.21
C SER A 423 11.66 -21.31 25.64
N GLY A 424 11.03 -22.23 24.92
CA GLY A 424 9.75 -22.87 25.28
C GLY A 424 9.86 -24.39 25.20
N GLY A 425 9.24 -25.09 26.16
CA GLY A 425 9.27 -26.55 26.25
C GLY A 425 8.87 -27.25 24.95
N ALA A 426 9.40 -28.47 24.77
CA ALA A 426 9.30 -29.28 23.56
C ALA A 426 7.88 -29.30 22.96
N GLY A 427 7.73 -28.73 21.76
CA GLY A 427 6.55 -28.89 20.90
C GLY A 427 5.90 -27.61 20.33
N GLY A 428 6.33 -26.40 20.71
CA GLY A 428 5.54 -25.17 20.47
C GLY A 428 5.95 -24.19 19.36
N SER A 429 7.10 -24.30 18.66
CA SER A 429 7.63 -23.20 17.81
C SER A 429 7.96 -23.51 16.35
N GLU A 430 7.70 -24.72 15.82
CA GLU A 430 8.15 -25.04 14.44
C GLU A 430 7.48 -24.18 13.36
N ALA A 431 6.27 -23.68 13.61
CA ALA A 431 5.60 -22.75 12.72
C ALA A 431 6.21 -21.34 12.78
N GLY A 432 6.44 -20.80 13.99
CA GLY A 432 7.06 -19.48 14.19
C GLY A 432 8.46 -19.41 13.58
N ASP A 433 9.27 -20.44 13.81
CA ASP A 433 10.64 -20.54 13.28
C ASP A 433 10.66 -20.49 11.74
N ARG A 434 9.69 -21.14 11.07
CA ARG A 434 9.53 -21.10 9.61
C ARG A 434 9.17 -19.70 9.10
N VAL A 435 8.26 -19.00 9.79
CA VAL A 435 7.89 -17.62 9.45
C VAL A 435 9.08 -16.68 9.57
N ILE A 436 9.85 -16.74 10.67
CA ILE A 436 11.04 -15.89 10.84
C ILE A 436 12.06 -16.15 9.73
N ASN A 437 12.36 -17.42 9.44
CA ASN A 437 13.34 -17.76 8.40
C ASN A 437 12.91 -17.21 7.03
N GLN A 438 11.61 -17.25 6.72
CA GLN A 438 11.09 -16.66 5.50
C GLN A 438 11.19 -15.13 5.52
N ILE A 439 10.88 -14.46 6.64
CA ILE A 439 11.07 -13.00 6.78
C ILE A 439 12.54 -12.63 6.54
N LEU A 440 13.48 -13.37 7.15
CA LEU A 440 14.91 -13.14 6.98
C LEU A 440 15.35 -13.37 5.53
N THR A 441 14.82 -14.40 4.87
CA THR A 441 15.07 -14.68 3.44
C THR A 441 14.57 -13.54 2.56
N GLU A 442 13.39 -12.98 2.86
CA GLU A 442 12.86 -11.83 2.14
C GLU A 442 13.67 -10.56 2.42
N ILE A 443 14.11 -10.28 3.65
CA ILE A 443 14.98 -9.13 3.98
C ILE A 443 16.33 -9.22 3.25
N ASP A 444 16.95 -10.41 3.23
CA ASP A 444 18.18 -10.66 2.49
C ASP A 444 17.94 -10.50 0.98
N GLY A 445 16.79 -10.99 0.50
CA GLY A 445 16.32 -10.99 -0.89
C GLY A 445 15.73 -9.68 -1.39
N VAL A 446 15.44 -8.70 -0.51
CA VAL A 446 15.10 -7.33 -0.88
C VAL A 446 16.31 -6.76 -1.59
N GLY A 447 16.31 -6.90 -2.92
CA GLY A 447 17.38 -6.46 -3.79
C GLY A 447 17.54 -4.94 -3.72
N ALA A 448 18.75 -4.46 -4.01
CA ALA A 448 19.16 -3.05 -3.96
C ALA A 448 18.44 -2.10 -4.94
N ARG A 449 17.27 -2.47 -5.48
CA ARG A 449 16.55 -1.73 -6.54
C ARG A 449 15.15 -1.25 -6.17
N LYS A 450 14.58 -1.63 -5.02
CA LYS A 450 13.25 -1.15 -4.58
C LYS A 450 13.33 -0.60 -3.15
N ASN A 451 12.79 0.59 -2.92
CA ASN A 451 12.81 1.31 -1.64
C ASN A 451 11.78 0.70 -0.67
N VAL A 452 12.08 -0.46 -0.10
CA VAL A 452 11.33 -1.05 1.02
C VAL A 452 12.22 -1.00 2.25
N PHE A 453 11.78 -0.27 3.27
CA PHE A 453 12.51 -0.14 4.53
C PHE A 453 11.80 -0.96 5.61
N VAL A 454 12.54 -1.83 6.32
CA VAL A 454 11.95 -2.73 7.33
C VAL A 454 12.19 -2.20 8.73
N ILE A 455 11.14 -2.07 9.53
CA ILE A 455 11.23 -1.73 10.95
C ILE A 455 10.72 -2.92 11.76
N GLY A 456 11.49 -3.38 12.74
CA GLY A 456 11.04 -4.33 13.74
C GLY A 456 10.83 -3.62 15.07
N ALA A 457 9.78 -3.94 15.82
CA ALA A 457 9.66 -3.56 17.23
C ALA A 457 9.55 -4.78 18.14
N THR A 458 10.26 -4.70 19.26
CA THR A 458 10.20 -5.71 20.32
C THR A 458 10.18 -5.06 21.70
N ASN A 459 9.39 -5.63 22.60
CA ASN A 459 9.47 -5.32 24.04
C ASN A 459 10.45 -6.24 24.76
N ARG A 460 10.95 -7.28 24.10
CA ARG A 460 11.78 -8.34 24.69
C ARG A 460 12.96 -8.67 23.77
N PRO A 461 14.00 -7.82 23.74
CA PRO A 461 15.16 -8.08 22.91
C PRO A 461 15.98 -9.29 23.40
N ASP A 462 15.83 -9.68 24.68
CA ASP A 462 16.48 -10.83 25.32
C ASP A 462 16.12 -12.18 24.69
N ILE A 463 14.89 -12.31 24.18
CA ILE A 463 14.40 -13.55 23.59
C ILE A 463 14.45 -13.55 22.06
N LEU A 464 14.92 -12.48 21.43
CA LEU A 464 14.92 -12.38 19.97
C LEU A 464 15.99 -13.30 19.36
N ASP A 465 15.68 -13.97 18.25
CA ASP A 465 16.69 -14.72 17.49
C ASP A 465 17.85 -13.79 17.05
N PRO A 466 19.11 -14.06 17.45
CA PRO A 466 20.27 -13.26 17.04
C PRO A 466 20.47 -13.19 15.52
N ALA A 467 19.86 -14.07 14.74
CA ALA A 467 19.87 -14.01 13.28
C ALA A 467 19.19 -12.74 12.74
N VAL A 468 18.22 -12.16 13.47
CA VAL A 468 17.47 -10.97 13.05
C VAL A 468 18.36 -9.72 13.01
N ILE A 469 19.29 -9.60 13.97
CA ILE A 469 20.15 -8.42 14.18
C ILE A 469 21.49 -8.47 13.42
N ARG A 470 21.67 -9.43 12.51
CA ARG A 470 22.92 -9.55 11.75
C ARG A 470 23.05 -8.42 10.71
N PRO A 471 24.29 -7.98 10.39
CA PRO A 471 24.56 -7.01 9.33
C PRO A 471 23.84 -7.36 8.02
N GLY A 472 23.19 -6.36 7.41
CA GLY A 472 22.40 -6.54 6.18
C GLY A 472 20.92 -6.91 6.40
N ARG A 473 20.47 -7.03 7.66
CA ARG A 473 19.06 -7.26 8.05
C ARG A 473 18.52 -6.09 8.88
N LEU A 474 18.23 -6.30 10.16
CA LEU A 474 17.90 -5.25 11.13
C LEU A 474 19.15 -4.89 11.93
N ASP A 475 20.12 -4.30 11.25
CA ASP A 475 21.47 -4.08 11.77
C ASP A 475 21.59 -2.82 12.63
N GLN A 476 20.64 -1.89 12.51
CA GLN A 476 20.53 -0.73 13.39
C GLN A 476 19.59 -1.02 14.57
N LEU A 477 20.14 -1.08 15.78
CA LEU A 477 19.38 -1.29 17.00
C LEU A 477 19.17 0.06 17.69
N ILE A 478 17.92 0.53 17.72
CA ILE A 478 17.56 1.81 18.32
C ILE A 478 16.82 1.54 19.64
N TYR A 479 17.40 2.04 20.73
CA TYR A 479 16.81 1.97 22.07
C TYR A 479 15.83 3.11 22.29
N ILE A 480 14.60 2.77 22.69
CA ILE A 480 13.56 3.75 23.02
C ILE A 480 13.34 3.70 24.54
N PRO A 481 13.93 4.65 25.30
CA PRO A 481 13.84 4.68 26.75
C PRO A 481 12.48 5.18 27.25
N LEU A 482 12.28 5.11 28.57
CA LEU A 482 11.21 5.85 29.24
C LEU A 482 11.41 7.37 29.06
N PRO A 483 10.31 8.15 29.00
CA PRO A 483 10.39 9.58 28.76
C PRO A 483 11.02 10.34 29.95
N ASP A 484 11.96 11.23 29.64
CA ASP A 484 12.54 12.19 30.58
C ASP A 484 11.55 13.30 30.95
N LEU A 485 11.92 14.22 31.86
CA LEU A 485 11.01 15.28 32.29
C LEU A 485 10.51 16.15 31.13
N LYS A 486 11.38 16.45 30.15
CA LYS A 486 11.02 17.25 28.97
C LYS A 486 10.08 16.46 28.05
N SER A 487 10.39 15.20 27.78
CA SER A 487 9.55 14.31 26.97
C SER A 487 8.18 14.10 27.60
N ARG A 488 8.10 13.89 28.92
CA ARG A 488 6.80 13.75 29.62
C ARG A 488 5.91 14.98 29.46
N LYS A 489 6.50 16.18 29.55
CA LYS A 489 5.77 17.42 29.29
C LYS A 489 5.25 17.46 27.84
N ALA A 490 6.12 17.18 26.87
CA ALA A 490 5.75 17.15 25.45
C ALA A 490 4.66 16.11 25.15
N ILE A 491 4.69 14.94 25.81
CA ILE A 491 3.64 13.91 25.68
C ILE A 491 2.30 14.42 26.21
N PHE A 492 2.28 15.11 27.37
CA PHE A 492 1.05 15.74 27.89
C PHE A 492 0.51 16.81 26.92
N GLU A 493 1.38 17.63 26.34
CA GLU A 493 1.02 18.65 25.35
C GLU A 493 0.45 18.01 24.08
N ALA A 494 1.12 16.99 23.54
CA ALA A 494 0.67 16.26 22.36
C ALA A 494 -0.69 15.57 22.58
N ALA A 495 -0.87 14.91 23.72
CA ALA A 495 -2.10 14.18 24.05
C ALA A 495 -3.30 15.10 24.32
N MET A 496 -3.07 16.31 24.84
CA MET A 496 -4.14 17.26 25.19
C MET A 496 -4.35 18.37 24.17
N ARG A 497 -3.58 18.41 23.08
CA ARG A 497 -3.65 19.46 22.03
C ARG A 497 -5.04 19.67 21.45
N LYS A 498 -5.82 18.60 21.27
CA LYS A 498 -7.20 18.65 20.74
C LYS A 498 -8.28 18.76 21.83
N ALA A 499 -7.89 18.76 23.10
CA ALA A 499 -8.84 18.70 24.22
C ALA A 499 -8.97 20.07 24.91
N PRO A 500 -10.19 20.47 25.33
CA PRO A 500 -10.42 21.73 26.04
C PRO A 500 -9.84 21.66 27.46
N LEU A 501 -8.66 22.24 27.66
CA LEU A 501 -7.96 22.27 28.94
C LEU A 501 -8.27 23.56 29.70
N ASP A 502 -8.62 23.44 30.98
CA ASP A 502 -8.79 24.61 31.85
C ASP A 502 -7.42 25.28 32.11
N PRO A 503 -7.31 26.63 32.03
CA PRO A 503 -6.05 27.35 32.28
C PRO A 503 -5.41 27.10 33.65
N SER A 504 -6.15 26.58 34.62
CA SER A 504 -5.63 26.20 35.95
C SER A 504 -4.79 24.92 35.94
N VAL A 505 -4.76 24.16 34.84
CA VAL A 505 -4.00 22.92 34.72
C VAL A 505 -2.56 23.22 34.26
N ASP A 506 -1.60 23.02 35.16
CA ASP A 506 -0.17 23.13 34.84
C ASP A 506 0.43 21.76 34.46
N LEU A 507 0.70 21.57 33.18
CA LEU A 507 1.32 20.36 32.63
C LEU A 507 2.73 20.12 33.18
N ASN A 508 3.46 21.16 33.59
CA ASN A 508 4.80 21.01 34.17
C ASN A 508 4.74 20.28 35.53
N VAL A 509 3.69 20.53 36.31
CA VAL A 509 3.48 19.86 37.60
C VAL A 509 3.17 18.39 37.37
N LEU A 510 2.28 18.08 36.41
CA LEU A 510 1.94 16.70 36.05
C LEU A 510 3.18 15.92 35.59
N ALA A 511 4.01 16.52 34.73
CA ALA A 511 5.24 15.89 34.24
C ALA A 511 6.28 15.60 35.34
N ARG A 512 6.33 16.42 36.40
CA ARG A 512 7.20 16.18 37.58
C ARG A 512 6.67 15.03 38.44
N SER A 513 5.36 14.89 38.55
CA SER A 513 4.72 13.84 39.37
C SER A 513 4.69 12.46 38.70
N THR A 514 4.92 12.37 37.39
CA THR A 514 4.86 11.11 36.60
C THR A 514 6.23 10.47 36.35
N HIS A 515 7.14 10.52 37.33
CA HIS A 515 8.43 9.85 37.19
C HIS A 515 8.28 8.32 37.04
N GLY A 516 8.88 7.75 35.99
CA GLY A 516 8.82 6.31 35.68
C GLY A 516 7.54 5.87 34.98
N TYR A 517 6.74 6.80 34.46
CA TYR A 517 5.56 6.51 33.63
C TYR A 517 5.98 6.40 32.16
N SER A 518 5.42 5.43 31.44
CA SER A 518 5.55 5.34 29.98
C SER A 518 4.65 6.35 29.26
N GLY A 519 4.84 6.53 27.95
CA GLY A 519 3.96 7.39 27.15
C GLY A 519 2.50 6.90 27.17
N ALA A 520 2.29 5.58 27.17
CA ALA A 520 0.98 4.97 27.33
C ALA A 520 0.34 5.27 28.68
N ASP A 521 1.11 5.20 29.78
CA ASP A 521 0.59 5.50 31.12
C ASP A 521 0.15 6.98 31.24
N ILE A 522 0.94 7.90 30.65
CA ILE A 522 0.60 9.33 30.58
C ILE A 522 -0.67 9.55 29.75
N THR A 523 -0.79 8.84 28.63
CA THR A 523 -1.98 8.89 27.77
C THR A 523 -3.21 8.36 28.51
N GLU A 524 -3.08 7.29 29.29
CA GLU A 524 -4.16 6.74 30.12
C GLU A 524 -4.63 7.75 31.18
N ILE A 525 -3.71 8.50 31.81
CA ILE A 525 -4.05 9.58 32.73
C ILE A 525 -4.90 10.64 32.01
N CYS A 526 -4.46 11.09 30.83
CA CYS A 526 -5.18 12.07 30.03
C CYS A 526 -6.57 11.57 29.66
N GLN A 527 -6.68 10.35 29.13
CA GLN A 527 -7.97 9.73 28.79
C GLN A 527 -8.89 9.57 29.99
N THR A 528 -8.37 9.19 31.16
CA THR A 528 -9.16 9.04 32.39
C THR A 528 -9.69 10.39 32.87
N ALA A 529 -8.87 11.45 32.80
CA ALA A 529 -9.30 12.81 33.11
C ALA A 529 -10.40 13.29 32.13
N SER A 530 -10.21 13.06 30.83
CA SER A 530 -11.21 13.40 29.81
C SER A 530 -12.52 12.63 29.99
N LYS A 531 -12.47 11.32 30.27
CA LYS A 531 -13.67 10.49 30.54
C LYS A 531 -14.46 11.00 31.74
N LEU A 532 -13.78 11.46 32.79
CA LEU A 532 -14.45 12.04 33.94
C LEU A 532 -15.11 13.38 33.60
N ALA A 533 -14.41 14.25 32.86
CA ALA A 533 -14.96 15.52 32.39
C ALA A 533 -16.20 15.33 31.51
N ILE A 534 -16.15 14.40 30.55
CA ILE A 534 -17.28 14.05 29.68
C ILE A 534 -18.46 13.55 30.51
N ARG A 535 -18.22 12.68 31.50
CA ARG A 535 -19.27 12.17 32.38
C ARG A 535 -19.94 13.30 33.17
N GLU A 536 -19.19 14.25 33.68
CA GLU A 536 -19.75 15.41 34.39
C GLU A 536 -20.54 16.33 33.47
N ALA A 537 -20.05 16.55 32.24
CA ALA A 537 -20.74 17.36 31.24
C ALA A 537 -22.10 16.75 30.85
N ILE A 538 -22.16 15.44 30.58
CA ILE A 538 -23.42 14.75 30.24
C ILE A 538 -24.43 14.84 31.40
N LEU A 539 -23.99 14.61 32.65
CA LEU A 539 -24.87 14.71 33.81
C LEU A 539 -25.41 16.14 34.03
N LEU A 540 -24.62 17.16 33.72
CA LEU A 540 -25.06 18.56 33.78
C LEU A 540 -26.06 18.89 32.67
N GLU A 541 -25.86 18.35 31.48
CA GLU A 541 -26.76 18.49 30.34
C GLU A 541 -28.12 17.82 30.60
N GLU A 542 -28.11 16.57 31.08
CA GLU A 542 -29.31 15.84 31.51
C GLU A 542 -30.08 16.64 32.58
N ALA A 543 -29.39 17.14 33.62
CA ALA A 543 -30.02 17.94 34.67
C ALA A 543 -30.55 19.30 34.19
N ARG A 544 -29.98 19.88 33.12
CA ARG A 544 -30.51 21.09 32.48
C ARG A 544 -31.76 20.78 31.67
N LEU A 545 -31.76 19.69 30.92
CA LEU A 545 -32.93 19.24 30.16
C LEU A 545 -34.12 18.93 31.06
N GLU A 546 -33.90 18.25 32.19
CA GLU A 546 -34.96 18.00 33.19
C GLU A 546 -35.58 19.32 33.72
N LYS A 547 -34.77 20.37 33.92
CA LYS A 547 -35.24 21.69 34.36
C LYS A 547 -35.99 22.46 33.28
N VAL A 548 -35.62 22.27 32.01
CA VAL A 548 -36.35 22.82 30.87
C VAL A 548 -37.71 22.12 30.74
N GLU A 549 -37.77 20.80 30.89
CA GLU A 549 -39.03 20.03 30.90
C GLU A 549 -39.97 20.43 32.05
N LEU A 550 -39.41 20.76 33.22
CA LEU A 550 -40.14 21.27 34.38
C LEU A 550 -40.57 22.75 34.24
N GLY A 551 -40.17 23.44 33.16
CA GLY A 551 -40.49 24.85 32.92
C GLY A 551 -39.74 25.84 33.82
N GLU A 552 -38.64 25.40 34.45
CA GLU A 552 -37.80 26.23 35.32
C GLU A 552 -36.71 27.00 34.55
N LEU A 553 -36.43 26.62 33.29
CA LEU A 553 -35.45 27.23 32.40
C LEU A 553 -36.03 27.39 30.98
N GLU A 554 -35.64 28.45 30.27
CA GLU A 554 -36.00 28.65 28.86
C GLU A 554 -35.22 27.69 27.94
N GLU A 555 -35.80 27.28 26.80
CA GLU A 555 -35.19 26.30 25.88
C GLU A 555 -33.79 26.70 25.39
N ASP A 556 -33.51 28.01 25.24
CA ASP A 556 -32.20 28.50 24.83
C ASP A 556 -31.13 28.45 25.94
N GLU A 557 -31.53 28.35 27.21
CA GLU A 557 -30.61 28.15 28.35
C GLU A 557 -30.28 26.66 28.61
N GLY A 558 -30.99 25.75 27.95
CA GLY A 558 -30.75 24.30 28.00
C GLY A 558 -29.54 23.84 27.17
N LYS A 559 -29.07 24.65 26.21
CA LYS A 559 -27.93 24.31 25.35
C LYS A 559 -26.60 24.43 26.10
N ALA A 560 -25.74 23.42 25.98
CA ALA A 560 -24.41 23.44 26.55
C ALA A 560 -23.60 24.63 26.01
N LYS A 561 -22.99 25.43 26.90
CA LYS A 561 -22.06 26.50 26.50
C LYS A 561 -20.66 25.89 26.34
N GLU A 562 -19.89 26.35 25.36
CA GLU A 562 -18.50 25.87 25.14
C GLU A 562 -17.61 25.95 26.39
N GLY A 563 -17.88 26.90 27.30
CA GLY A 563 -17.17 27.05 28.57
C GLY A 563 -17.49 26.00 29.64
N ASP A 564 -18.58 25.23 29.49
CA ASP A 564 -19.01 24.22 30.46
C ASP A 564 -18.26 22.87 30.29
N MET A 565 -17.51 22.71 29.20
CA MET A 565 -16.85 21.46 28.80
C MET A 565 -15.32 21.56 28.89
N MET A 566 -14.77 21.89 30.07
CA MET A 566 -13.31 21.95 30.27
C MET A 566 -12.78 20.87 31.22
N ILE A 567 -11.56 20.40 30.94
CA ILE A 567 -10.86 19.44 31.78
C ILE A 567 -10.10 20.18 32.87
N THR A 568 -10.55 20.03 34.12
CA THR A 568 -10.03 20.76 35.27
C THR A 568 -8.94 19.98 36.03
N LYS A 569 -8.23 20.68 36.92
CA LYS A 569 -7.25 20.09 37.84
C LYS A 569 -7.83 18.95 38.71
N ARG A 570 -9.12 19.02 39.05
CA ARG A 570 -9.79 17.96 39.84
C ARG A 570 -9.79 16.63 39.09
N HIS A 571 -10.01 16.66 37.78
CA HIS A 571 -10.05 15.47 36.96
C HIS A 571 -8.68 14.79 36.89
N PHE A 572 -7.61 15.58 36.71
CA PHE A 572 -6.24 15.08 36.74
C PHE A 572 -5.83 14.52 38.10
N ASN A 573 -6.24 15.14 39.21
CA ASN A 573 -5.97 14.59 40.55
C ASN A 573 -6.61 13.21 40.74
N PHE A 574 -7.84 13.03 40.26
CA PHE A 574 -8.53 11.75 40.30
C PHE A 574 -7.86 10.71 39.40
N ALA A 575 -7.49 11.10 38.17
CA ALA A 575 -6.79 10.23 37.23
C ALA A 575 -5.44 9.76 37.79
N MET A 576 -4.64 10.68 38.35
CA MET A 576 -3.36 10.39 39.00
C MET A 576 -3.52 9.40 40.15
N ALA A 577 -4.56 9.56 40.99
CA ALA A 577 -4.81 8.65 42.10
C ALA A 577 -5.14 7.20 41.68
N LYS A 578 -5.67 7.01 40.47
CA LYS A 578 -5.99 5.69 39.90
C LYS A 578 -4.89 5.13 39.00
N SER A 579 -3.97 5.98 38.55
CA SER A 579 -2.92 5.61 37.61
C SER A 579 -1.95 4.58 38.21
N ARG A 580 -1.41 3.73 37.34
CA ARG A 580 -0.41 2.71 37.68
C ARG A 580 0.78 2.87 36.76
N LYS A 581 1.96 2.50 37.25
CA LYS A 581 3.17 2.40 36.43
C LYS A 581 3.17 1.03 35.76
N SER A 582 3.22 1.00 34.43
CA SER A 582 3.24 -0.26 33.68
C SER A 582 4.60 -0.92 33.64
N VAL A 583 5.68 -0.16 33.82
CA VAL A 583 7.06 -0.64 33.73
C VAL A 583 7.67 -0.71 35.13
N SER A 584 8.24 -1.86 35.50
CA SER A 584 8.92 -2.02 36.78
C SER A 584 10.39 -1.60 36.70
N GLU A 585 10.99 -1.23 37.83
CA GLU A 585 12.41 -0.85 37.89
C GLU A 585 13.33 -2.02 37.47
N LYS A 586 12.94 -3.26 37.78
CA LYS A 586 13.69 -4.45 37.36
C LYS A 586 13.70 -4.65 35.84
N ASP A 587 12.60 -4.32 35.16
CA ASP A 587 12.54 -4.41 33.71
C ASP A 587 13.43 -3.36 33.05
N LEU A 588 13.56 -2.18 33.67
CA LEU A 588 14.44 -1.11 33.18
C LEU A 588 15.92 -1.50 33.25
N GLU A 589 16.35 -2.07 34.37
CA GLU A 589 17.72 -2.57 34.52
C GLU A 589 18.07 -3.59 33.42
N LEU A 590 17.14 -4.48 33.06
CA LEU A 590 17.35 -5.44 31.97
C LEU A 590 17.52 -4.77 30.60
N PHE A 591 16.78 -3.71 30.30
CA PHE A 591 16.94 -2.96 29.05
C PHE A 591 18.25 -2.17 29.00
N GLU A 592 18.63 -1.55 30.12
CA GLU A 592 19.89 -0.79 30.23
C GLU A 592 21.09 -1.73 30.10
N GLU A 593 21.10 -2.87 30.80
CA GLU A 593 22.14 -3.89 30.66
C GLU A 593 22.22 -4.41 29.22
N PHE A 594 21.09 -4.63 28.56
CA PHE A 594 21.07 -5.07 27.17
C PHE A 594 21.67 -3.99 26.24
N ALA A 595 21.29 -2.73 26.42
CA ALA A 595 21.81 -1.61 25.65
C ALA A 595 23.33 -1.44 25.86
N GLU A 596 23.82 -1.60 27.09
CA GLU A 596 25.24 -1.55 27.42
C GLU A 596 26.02 -2.71 26.80
N LYS A 597 25.50 -3.95 26.89
CA LYS A 597 26.13 -5.13 26.25
C LYS A 597 26.26 -4.96 24.73
N GLN A 598 25.27 -4.35 24.08
CA GLN A 598 25.32 -4.08 22.65
C GLN A 598 26.28 -2.95 22.28
N LYS A 599 26.41 -1.92 23.13
CA LYS A 599 27.43 -0.87 22.96
C LYS A 599 28.84 -1.42 23.16
N ALA A 600 29.06 -2.27 24.18
CA ALA A 600 30.34 -2.91 24.46
C ALA A 600 30.75 -3.91 23.35
N GLY A 601 29.79 -4.70 22.84
CA GLY A 601 30.00 -5.60 21.71
C GLY A 601 30.35 -4.89 20.39
N ARG A 602 30.08 -3.57 20.28
CA ARG A 602 30.43 -2.72 19.13
C ARG A 602 31.81 -2.05 19.25
N GLY A 603 32.53 -2.17 20.37
CA GLY A 603 33.93 -1.74 20.40
C GLY A 603 34.50 -1.38 21.78
N GLU A 604 35.16 -2.34 22.43
CA GLU A 604 36.34 -2.05 23.23
C GLU A 604 37.62 -2.19 22.40
N ASP A 605 37.71 -3.16 21.49
CA ASP A 605 38.91 -3.36 20.65
C ASP A 605 39.09 -2.33 19.51
N ALA A 606 38.02 -1.65 19.08
CA ALA A 606 38.07 -0.66 18.00
C ALA A 606 38.53 0.73 18.47
N THR A 607 38.40 1.05 19.76
CA THR A 607 38.78 2.37 20.32
C THR A 607 40.29 2.55 20.46
N ASN A 608 41.06 1.45 20.36
CA ASN A 608 42.52 1.46 20.40
C ASN A 608 43.18 1.48 19.02
N PHE A 609 42.40 1.52 17.93
CA PHE A 609 42.95 1.64 16.59
C PHE A 609 43.31 3.10 16.31
N LYS A 610 44.61 3.41 16.35
CA LYS A 610 45.17 4.62 15.75
C LYS A 610 45.93 4.20 14.50
N PHE A 611 45.68 4.88 13.38
CA PHE A 611 46.60 4.81 12.25
C PHE A 611 47.99 5.24 12.76
N SER A 612 49.00 4.39 12.56
CA SER A 612 50.39 4.82 12.74
C SER A 612 50.68 5.83 11.63
N ASP A 613 50.72 7.11 11.97
CA ASP A 613 51.20 8.15 11.06
C ASP A 613 52.69 7.89 10.80
N GLY A 614 52.97 7.19 9.70
CA GLY A 614 54.32 6.97 9.20
C GLY A 614 54.75 8.18 8.40
N ASP A 615 55.50 9.07 9.04
CA ASP A 615 56.36 10.04 8.34
C ASP A 615 57.68 10.19 9.11
N GLY A 616 58.78 9.75 8.48
CA GLY A 616 60.16 10.12 8.82
C GLY A 616 60.96 9.11 9.65
N ASP A 617 61.57 8.11 9.01
CA ASP A 617 63.02 8.16 8.73
C ASP A 617 63.44 7.01 7.83
N ALA A 618 64.02 7.37 6.68
CA ALA A 618 64.81 6.48 5.86
C ALA A 618 66.17 6.35 6.54
N ASP A 619 66.46 5.16 7.08
CA ASP A 619 67.79 4.54 7.16
C ASP A 619 67.70 3.35 8.12
N ASP A 620 67.49 2.15 7.57
CA ASP A 620 68.31 0.96 7.86
C ASP A 620 67.75 -0.23 7.05
N VAL A 621 68.30 -0.45 5.85
CA VAL A 621 68.16 -1.74 5.17
C VAL A 621 69.21 -2.66 5.80
N GLY A 622 68.88 -3.18 6.97
CA GLY A 622 69.59 -4.27 7.64
C GLY A 622 69.06 -5.61 7.13
N GLN A 623 69.89 -6.27 6.31
CA GLN A 623 69.78 -7.69 5.96
C GLN A 623 69.56 -8.55 7.21
N GLU A 624 68.67 -9.55 7.14
CA GLU A 624 69.02 -10.96 7.44
C GLU A 624 67.81 -11.90 7.20
N ASP A 625 68.09 -12.88 6.34
CA ASP A 625 67.65 -14.27 6.35
C ASP A 625 66.22 -14.65 5.95
N ASP A 626 66.08 -14.86 4.64
CA ASP A 626 65.36 -16.01 4.08
C ASP A 626 65.98 -17.30 4.63
N ASP A 627 65.23 -18.06 5.42
CA ASP A 627 65.42 -19.51 5.54
C ASP A 627 64.07 -20.20 5.84
N ASP A 628 63.66 -20.99 4.85
CA ASP A 628 62.93 -22.26 4.92
C ASP A 628 61.66 -22.39 5.79
N LEU A 629 60.52 -22.61 5.11
CA LEU A 629 59.78 -23.87 5.32
C LEU A 629 58.83 -24.19 4.14
N TYR A 630 59.25 -25.10 3.26
CA TYR A 630 58.35 -25.96 2.48
C TYR A 630 58.26 -27.34 3.15
N ALA A 631 57.05 -27.74 3.53
CA ALA A 631 56.59 -29.13 3.55
C ALA A 631 55.07 -29.17 3.40
#